data_AF-A0A7I9VHJ8-F1
#
_entry.id   AF-A0A7I9VHJ8-F1
#
_cell.length_a   1.000
_cell.length_b   1.000
_cell.length_c   1.000
_cell.angle_alpha   90.00
_cell.angle_beta   90.00
_cell.angle_gamma   90.00
#
_symmetry.space_group_name_H-M   'P 1'
#
loop_
_entity.id
_entity.type
_entity.pdbx_description
1 polymer ?
#
loop_
_entity_poly.entity_id
_entity_poly.type
_entity_poly.pdbx_seq_one_letter_code
_entity_poly.pdbx_strand_id
1 'polypeptide(L)'
;MVGHNWAGVLQPSDATKPAQPGGCVQCHPGLGAKPNPVEKLSQADEENVDCLLCHAPGYRRTVVKQGDKFEIRPAEGVDVLAAARAVRRPTDDMCQRCHLGAGGGPNAKHGVAPTSPAVDVHLAKGIGCVDCHPTKNHRTAGGADIKANEAPEVAVACSGCHAPDVHRGADAATLTRHAARLACQTCHIPAIARDPKFPTVVRRDWTKPVLNEKTGLYGPANQLASGVRPEYRWWNRKMTVPPEPLGDRADPAAKIYPWKRATYTVVGDARTGKPVFIKAGLYAVKGDPLAAARKGAEDTKQEFSGAVKGVEESMLFSLNHQVAPKAQALACDACHRAGGALDFEALGYPPERVKALTAPRR
;
A
#
# COMPACT_ATOMS: atom_id res chain seq x y z
N MET A 1 4.68 12.70 16.98
CA MET A 1 5.36 11.99 15.86
C MET A 1 6.16 12.98 15.00
N VAL A 2 7.47 13.12 15.26
CA VAL A 2 8.37 14.12 14.64
C VAL A 2 9.56 13.46 13.91
N GLY A 3 9.60 12.13 13.79
CA GLY A 3 10.74 11.39 13.20
C GLY A 3 10.78 11.34 11.68
N HIS A 4 9.73 11.75 10.97
CA HIS A 4 9.67 11.70 9.50
C HIS A 4 9.79 13.11 8.91
N ASN A 5 10.55 13.26 7.82
CA ASN A 5 10.53 14.51 7.06
C ASN A 5 9.13 14.73 6.50
N TRP A 6 8.34 15.56 7.17
CA TRP A 6 7.01 15.94 6.72
C TRP A 6 7.09 16.59 5.34
N ALA A 7 7.87 17.67 5.24
CA ALA A 7 8.20 18.37 4.02
C ALA A 7 9.71 18.61 3.99
N GLY A 8 10.31 18.58 2.79
CA GLY A 8 11.72 18.87 2.62
C GLY A 8 12.15 18.92 1.17
N VAL A 9 13.32 19.52 0.94
CA VAL A 9 14.05 19.41 -0.32
C VAL A 9 15.33 18.65 0.00
N LEU A 10 15.52 17.50 -0.64
CA LEU A 10 16.67 16.63 -0.47
C LEU A 10 17.77 17.09 -1.41
N GLN A 11 18.86 17.61 -0.85
CA GLN A 11 20.05 17.99 -1.59
C GLN A 11 21.03 16.81 -1.59
N PRO A 12 21.32 16.20 -2.75
CA PRO A 12 22.32 15.14 -2.84
C PRO A 12 23.69 15.61 -2.37
N SER A 13 24.54 14.69 -1.88
CA SER A 13 25.93 15.02 -1.55
C SER A 13 26.78 15.32 -2.79
N ASP A 14 26.43 14.73 -3.92
CA ASP A 14 26.97 15.09 -5.23
C ASP A 14 26.30 16.40 -5.70
N ALA A 15 27.05 17.50 -5.62
CA ALA A 15 26.57 18.84 -5.99
C ALA A 15 26.20 18.99 -7.49
N THR A 16 26.58 18.03 -8.35
CA THR A 16 26.17 18.03 -9.77
C THR A 16 24.72 17.58 -9.96
N LYS A 17 24.11 16.95 -8.95
CA LYS A 17 22.74 16.42 -9.01
C LYS A 17 21.75 17.46 -8.50
N PRO A 18 20.60 17.63 -9.19
CA PRO A 18 19.61 18.59 -8.75
C PRO A 18 18.91 18.12 -7.47
N ALA A 19 18.58 19.09 -6.64
CA ALA A 19 17.71 18.92 -5.48
C ALA A 19 16.41 18.20 -5.84
N GLN A 20 15.92 17.32 -4.96
CA GLN A 20 14.68 16.60 -5.16
C GLN A 20 13.63 16.99 -4.11
N PRO A 21 12.36 17.16 -4.47
CA PRO A 21 11.30 17.31 -3.47
C PRO A 21 11.21 16.03 -2.63
N GLY A 22 11.02 16.20 -1.34
CA GLY A 22 11.07 15.13 -0.35
C GLY A 22 9.99 15.25 0.69
N GLY A 23 9.78 14.14 1.39
CA GLY A 23 8.88 14.06 2.53
C GLY A 23 7.47 13.58 2.19
N CYS A 24 6.73 13.29 3.25
CA CYS A 24 5.38 12.70 3.19
C CYS A 24 4.35 13.62 2.53
N VAL A 25 4.58 14.94 2.59
CA VAL A 25 3.67 15.98 2.11
C VAL A 25 3.37 15.90 0.62
N GLN A 26 4.28 15.30 -0.17
CA GLN A 26 4.09 15.11 -1.61
C GLN A 26 2.79 14.37 -1.92
N CYS A 27 2.43 13.38 -1.09
CA CYS A 27 1.21 12.58 -1.23
C CYS A 27 0.07 13.04 -0.31
N HIS A 28 0.27 14.03 0.56
CA HIS A 28 -0.75 14.47 1.50
C HIS A 28 -1.67 15.51 0.85
N PRO A 29 -3.00 15.42 0.97
CA PRO A 29 -3.95 16.31 0.29
C PRO A 29 -4.04 17.72 0.93
N GLY A 30 -2.91 18.34 1.24
CA GLY A 30 -2.81 19.71 1.73
C GLY A 30 -1.67 20.50 1.11
N LEU A 31 -1.60 21.78 1.42
CA LEU A 31 -0.72 22.81 0.83
C LEU A 31 0.63 22.97 1.55
N GLY A 32 0.99 22.01 2.40
CA GLY A 32 2.32 21.96 3.00
C GLY A 32 2.32 21.91 4.51
N ALA A 33 1.29 22.45 5.18
CA ALA A 33 1.20 22.38 6.63
C ALA A 33 0.76 20.99 7.07
N LYS A 34 1.31 20.55 8.21
CA LYS A 34 0.91 19.29 8.83
C LYS A 34 -0.45 19.49 9.49
N PRO A 35 -1.46 18.64 9.21
CA PRO A 35 -2.77 18.81 9.84
C PRO A 35 -2.68 18.59 11.34
N ASN A 36 -3.46 19.36 12.09
CA ASN A 36 -3.71 19.10 13.49
C ASN A 36 -4.51 17.80 13.68
N PRO A 37 -4.44 17.18 14.87
CA PRO A 37 -5.38 16.12 15.26
C PRO A 37 -6.82 16.60 15.11
N VAL A 38 -7.75 15.67 14.84
CA VAL A 38 -9.16 15.97 14.55
C VAL A 38 -9.82 16.79 15.65
N GLU A 39 -9.41 16.60 16.90
CA GLU A 39 -9.95 17.30 18.08
C GLU A 39 -9.43 18.74 18.21
N LYS A 40 -8.49 19.16 17.36
CA LYS A 40 -7.78 20.46 17.42
C LYS A 40 -7.70 21.14 16.06
N LEU A 41 -8.61 20.82 15.15
CA LEU A 41 -8.68 21.47 13.85
C LEU A 41 -8.97 22.96 14.01
N SER A 42 -8.37 23.75 13.14
CA SER A 42 -8.50 25.20 13.08
C SER A 42 -8.83 25.64 11.66
N GLN A 43 -9.23 26.90 11.48
CA GLN A 43 -9.44 27.47 10.14
C GLN A 43 -8.20 27.34 9.25
N ALA A 44 -7.00 27.43 9.82
CA ALA A 44 -5.75 27.24 9.07
C ALA A 44 -5.60 25.80 8.53
N ASP A 45 -6.18 24.79 9.19
CA ASP A 45 -6.21 23.42 8.67
C ASP A 45 -7.17 23.30 7.48
N GLU A 46 -8.30 23.99 7.52
CA GLU A 46 -9.27 24.04 6.41
C GLU A 46 -8.69 24.77 5.18
N GLU A 47 -8.00 25.90 5.40
CA GLU A 47 -7.32 26.65 4.35
C GLU A 47 -6.11 25.92 3.76
N ASN A 48 -5.57 24.93 4.48
CA ASN A 48 -4.45 24.11 4.01
C ASN A 48 -4.89 22.95 3.12
N VAL A 49 -6.18 22.74 2.83
CA VAL A 49 -6.64 21.66 1.94
C VAL A 49 -6.28 21.96 0.48
N ASP A 50 -5.72 20.97 -0.23
CA ASP A 50 -5.45 21.08 -1.67
C ASP A 50 -6.56 20.43 -2.50
N CYS A 51 -7.54 21.24 -2.92
CA CYS A 51 -8.67 20.78 -3.74
C CYS A 51 -8.23 20.33 -5.14
N LEU A 52 -7.20 20.96 -5.71
CA LEU A 52 -6.80 20.74 -7.11
C LEU A 52 -6.09 19.40 -7.29
N LEU A 53 -5.45 18.87 -6.23
CA LEU A 53 -4.80 17.57 -6.25
C LEU A 53 -5.72 16.44 -6.70
N CYS A 54 -6.99 16.47 -6.29
CA CYS A 54 -7.98 15.44 -6.63
C CYS A 54 -8.94 15.85 -7.74
N HIS A 55 -9.09 17.15 -8.01
CA HIS A 55 -10.15 17.65 -8.89
C HIS A 55 -9.67 18.27 -10.21
N ALA A 56 -8.40 18.68 -10.33
CA ALA A 56 -7.90 19.39 -11.50
C ALA A 56 -7.04 18.48 -12.41
N PRO A 57 -7.43 18.26 -13.68
CA PRO A 57 -6.64 17.50 -14.64
C PRO A 57 -5.29 18.17 -14.89
N GLY A 58 -4.22 17.38 -15.01
CA GLY A 58 -2.86 17.88 -15.28
C GLY A 58 -2.23 18.72 -14.17
N TYR A 59 -2.93 19.01 -13.06
CA TYR A 59 -2.36 19.74 -11.93
C TYR A 59 -1.20 18.94 -11.31
N ARG A 60 -0.06 19.63 -11.19
CA ARG A 60 1.17 19.11 -10.58
C ARG A 60 1.66 20.12 -9.56
N ARG A 61 2.33 19.62 -8.53
CA ARG A 61 2.87 20.44 -7.45
C ARG A 61 4.20 19.86 -6.97
N THR A 62 5.01 20.68 -6.33
CA THR A 62 6.32 20.31 -5.82
C THR A 62 6.55 20.94 -4.45
N VAL A 63 7.57 20.46 -3.74
CA VAL A 63 8.02 21.06 -2.48
C VAL A 63 9.12 22.06 -2.81
N VAL A 64 8.97 23.28 -2.30
CA VAL A 64 10.00 24.33 -2.39
C VAL A 64 10.48 24.72 -1.00
N LYS A 65 11.71 25.22 -0.91
CA LYS A 65 12.24 25.85 0.30
C LYS A 65 12.05 27.36 0.18
N GLN A 66 11.36 27.97 1.15
CA GLN A 66 11.18 29.42 1.25
C GLN A 66 11.70 29.89 2.61
N GLY A 67 12.84 30.57 2.61
CA GLY A 67 13.59 30.86 3.85
C GLY A 67 13.90 29.56 4.60
N ASP A 68 13.47 29.46 5.85
CA ASP A 68 13.66 28.28 6.70
C ASP A 68 12.49 27.27 6.65
N LYS A 69 11.46 27.53 5.84
CA LYS A 69 10.26 26.69 5.73
C LYS A 69 10.20 25.93 4.41
N PHE A 70 9.43 24.85 4.41
CA PHE A 70 9.08 24.09 3.21
C PHE A 70 7.59 24.25 2.93
N GLU A 71 7.25 24.52 1.67
CA GLU A 71 5.88 24.74 1.23
C GLU A 71 5.58 23.93 -0.03
N ILE A 72 4.30 23.59 -0.24
CA ILE A 72 3.85 23.05 -1.51
C ILE A 72 3.52 24.23 -2.43
N ARG A 73 4.02 24.16 -3.66
CA ARG A 73 3.69 25.10 -4.73
C ARG A 73 3.30 24.33 -6.00
N PRO A 74 2.46 24.92 -6.87
CA PRO A 74 2.30 24.41 -8.22
C PRO A 74 3.66 24.18 -8.88
N ALA A 75 3.80 23.08 -9.62
CA ALA A 75 5.03 22.80 -10.34
C ALA A 75 5.23 23.82 -11.48
N GLU A 76 6.46 23.93 -11.97
CA GLU A 76 6.76 24.80 -13.10
C GLU A 76 5.87 24.46 -14.32
N GLY A 77 5.36 25.52 -14.97
CA GLY A 77 4.45 25.43 -16.11
C GLY A 77 2.99 25.14 -15.75
N VAL A 78 2.61 25.11 -14.48
CA VAL A 78 1.21 24.94 -14.06
C VAL A 78 0.48 26.28 -13.98
N ASP A 79 -0.51 26.47 -14.84
CA ASP A 79 -1.50 27.55 -14.71
C ASP A 79 -2.58 27.12 -13.70
N VAL A 80 -2.52 27.70 -12.51
CA VAL A 80 -3.46 27.41 -11.41
C VAL A 80 -4.87 27.87 -11.73
N LEU A 81 -5.04 28.98 -12.45
CA LEU A 81 -6.36 29.49 -12.81
C LEU A 81 -7.02 28.58 -13.85
N ALA A 82 -6.25 28.11 -14.84
CA ALA A 82 -6.73 27.09 -15.78
C ALA A 82 -7.07 25.77 -15.06
N ALA A 83 -6.22 25.31 -14.13
CA ALA A 83 -6.47 24.11 -13.34
C ALA A 83 -7.76 24.23 -12.50
N ALA A 84 -7.97 25.36 -11.84
CA ALA A 84 -9.17 25.65 -11.05
C ALA A 84 -10.43 25.69 -11.91
N ARG A 85 -10.36 26.27 -13.12
CA ARG A 85 -11.47 26.29 -14.09
C ARG A 85 -11.77 24.92 -14.70
N ALA A 86 -10.81 24.00 -14.69
CA ALA A 86 -10.93 22.65 -15.24
C ALA A 86 -11.39 21.58 -14.23
N VAL A 87 -11.70 22.00 -12.99
CA VAL A 87 -12.16 21.14 -11.89
C VAL A 87 -13.33 20.25 -12.34
N ARG A 88 -13.24 18.96 -11.99
CA ARG A 88 -14.24 17.96 -12.33
C ARG A 88 -14.26 16.80 -11.33
N ARG A 89 -15.12 15.82 -11.59
CA ARG A 89 -15.10 14.53 -10.89
C ARG A 89 -13.71 13.89 -11.04
N PRO A 90 -13.10 13.35 -9.96
CA PRO A 90 -11.77 12.77 -10.03
C PRO A 90 -11.66 11.67 -11.09
N THR A 91 -10.56 11.67 -11.83
CA THR A 91 -10.16 10.61 -12.77
C THR A 91 -9.11 9.70 -12.14
N ASP A 92 -8.92 8.50 -12.69
CA ASP A 92 -7.93 7.53 -12.17
C ASP A 92 -6.51 8.11 -12.05
N ASP A 93 -6.07 8.91 -13.03
CA ASP A 93 -4.78 9.58 -13.02
C ASP A 93 -4.59 10.45 -11.77
N MET A 94 -5.64 11.13 -11.31
CA MET A 94 -5.61 12.00 -10.14
C MET A 94 -5.40 11.20 -8.85
N CYS A 95 -6.07 10.05 -8.72
CA CYS A 95 -5.85 9.13 -7.60
C CYS A 95 -4.41 8.56 -7.63
N GLN A 96 -3.93 8.25 -8.83
CA GLN A 96 -2.62 7.63 -9.05
C GLN A 96 -1.45 8.55 -8.75
N ARG A 97 -1.62 9.89 -8.74
CA ARG A 97 -0.60 10.87 -8.30
C ARG A 97 0.07 10.49 -6.99
N CYS A 98 -0.69 9.90 -6.06
CA CYS A 98 -0.21 9.46 -4.76
C CYS A 98 -0.16 7.94 -4.64
N HIS A 99 -1.21 7.26 -5.10
CA HIS A 99 -1.35 5.81 -4.89
C HIS A 99 -0.37 4.98 -5.72
N LEU A 100 0.08 5.47 -6.89
CA LEU A 100 0.98 4.74 -7.77
C LEU A 100 2.45 4.86 -7.31
N GLY A 101 2.89 6.00 -6.80
CA GLY A 101 4.28 6.19 -6.37
C GLY A 101 4.62 5.58 -5.00
N ALA A 102 3.61 5.17 -4.24
CA ALA A 102 3.75 4.83 -2.83
C ALA A 102 4.81 3.73 -2.59
N GLY A 103 5.85 4.08 -1.84
CA GLY A 103 6.90 3.15 -1.45
C GLY A 103 7.98 2.88 -2.51
N GLY A 104 8.04 3.66 -3.58
CA GLY A 104 9.13 3.60 -4.58
C GLY A 104 8.73 3.11 -5.97
N GLY A 105 7.42 3.10 -6.28
CA GLY A 105 6.91 2.75 -7.61
C GLY A 105 5.56 2.01 -7.55
N PRO A 106 4.92 1.76 -8.71
CA PRO A 106 3.55 1.25 -8.83
C PRO A 106 3.20 0.09 -7.90
N ASN A 107 4.00 -0.98 -7.93
CA ASN A 107 3.77 -2.18 -7.14
C ASN A 107 4.66 -2.26 -5.90
N ALA A 108 5.53 -1.28 -5.64
CA ALA A 108 6.55 -1.39 -4.61
C ALA A 108 5.95 -1.72 -3.23
N LYS A 109 4.91 -0.98 -2.81
CA LYS A 109 4.25 -1.15 -1.50
C LYS A 109 3.13 -2.20 -1.51
N HIS A 110 2.09 -2.03 -2.33
CA HIS A 110 0.90 -2.88 -2.29
C HIS A 110 0.97 -4.09 -3.23
N GLY A 111 1.78 -4.03 -4.28
CA GLY A 111 1.99 -5.13 -5.22
C GLY A 111 0.86 -5.38 -6.21
N VAL A 112 -0.27 -4.66 -6.13
CA VAL A 112 -1.42 -4.85 -7.01
C VAL A 112 -1.94 -3.52 -7.56
N ALA A 113 -1.10 -2.53 -7.80
CA ALA A 113 -1.57 -1.31 -8.45
C ALA A 113 -2.10 -1.65 -9.86
N PRO A 114 -3.29 -1.14 -10.26
CA PRO A 114 -3.83 -1.40 -11.59
C PRO A 114 -3.08 -0.56 -12.64
N THR A 115 -1.88 -0.99 -13.02
CA THR A 115 -0.94 -0.23 -13.85
C THR A 115 -1.35 -0.11 -15.31
N SER A 116 -2.23 -1.01 -15.78
CA SER A 116 -2.79 -0.94 -17.12
C SER A 116 -4.06 -1.81 -17.21
N PRO A 117 -4.92 -1.55 -18.22
CA PRO A 117 -6.01 -2.45 -18.60
C PRO A 117 -5.60 -3.93 -18.81
N ALA A 118 -4.35 -4.20 -19.17
CA ALA A 118 -3.89 -5.57 -19.41
C ALA A 118 -3.81 -6.42 -18.13
N VAL A 119 -3.69 -5.79 -16.97
CA VAL A 119 -3.51 -6.49 -15.68
C VAL A 119 -4.69 -6.39 -14.74
N ASP A 120 -5.72 -5.58 -15.06
CA ASP A 120 -6.95 -5.48 -14.27
C ASP A 120 -8.19 -5.43 -15.19
N VAL A 121 -9.09 -6.40 -15.02
CA VAL A 121 -10.29 -6.52 -15.87
C VAL A 121 -11.31 -5.41 -15.65
N HIS A 122 -11.36 -4.78 -14.48
CA HIS A 122 -12.29 -3.69 -14.21
C HIS A 122 -11.81 -2.42 -14.90
N LEU A 123 -10.51 -2.14 -14.79
CA LEU A 123 -9.88 -1.03 -15.52
C LEU A 123 -10.02 -1.23 -17.04
N ALA A 124 -9.88 -2.47 -17.53
CA ALA A 124 -10.10 -2.80 -18.95
C ALA A 124 -11.54 -2.57 -19.44
N LYS A 125 -12.50 -2.50 -18.52
CA LYS A 125 -13.91 -2.19 -18.81
C LYS A 125 -14.25 -0.72 -18.57
N GLY A 126 -13.25 0.12 -18.30
CA GLY A 126 -13.45 1.55 -18.06
C GLY A 126 -14.07 1.86 -16.69
N ILE A 127 -14.03 0.92 -15.75
CA ILE A 127 -14.45 1.17 -14.37
C ILE A 127 -13.33 1.94 -13.68
N GLY A 128 -13.65 3.17 -13.26
CA GLY A 128 -12.71 4.05 -12.58
C GLY A 128 -12.67 3.84 -11.07
N CYS A 129 -11.69 4.46 -10.43
CA CYS A 129 -11.46 4.37 -8.98
C CYS A 129 -12.71 4.74 -8.19
N VAL A 130 -13.35 5.87 -8.52
CA VAL A 130 -14.52 6.42 -7.83
C VAL A 130 -15.83 5.67 -8.10
N ASP A 131 -15.83 4.72 -9.02
CA ASP A 131 -16.99 3.86 -9.29
C ASP A 131 -17.04 2.69 -8.30
N CYS A 132 -15.86 2.18 -7.90
CA CYS A 132 -15.71 1.15 -6.87
C CYS A 132 -15.53 1.75 -5.46
N HIS A 133 -14.87 2.90 -5.37
CA HIS A 133 -14.65 3.67 -4.14
C HIS A 133 -15.59 4.88 -4.11
N PRO A 134 -16.90 4.69 -3.87
CA PRO A 134 -17.83 5.80 -3.79
C PRO A 134 -17.42 6.74 -2.65
N THR A 135 -17.45 8.03 -2.94
CA THR A 135 -17.13 9.09 -1.99
C THR A 135 -18.37 9.91 -1.70
N LYS A 136 -18.72 10.06 -0.42
CA LYS A 136 -19.82 10.94 0.03
C LYS A 136 -19.30 11.85 1.13
N ASN A 137 -19.56 13.16 1.01
CA ASN A 137 -19.04 14.18 1.93
C ASN A 137 -17.52 14.05 2.15
N HIS A 138 -16.76 13.80 1.07
CA HIS A 138 -15.31 13.55 1.08
C HIS A 138 -14.83 12.34 1.90
N ARG A 139 -15.74 11.49 2.38
CA ARG A 139 -15.41 10.19 2.99
C ARG A 139 -15.40 9.13 1.90
N THR A 140 -14.23 8.59 1.59
CA THR A 140 -14.06 7.63 0.49
C THR A 140 -14.14 6.20 1.02
N ALA A 141 -15.08 5.40 0.48
CA ALA A 141 -15.25 4.03 0.90
C ALA A 141 -14.01 3.17 0.55
N GLY A 142 -13.64 2.24 1.44
CA GLY A 142 -12.51 1.35 1.23
C GLY A 142 -11.76 1.01 2.52
N GLY A 143 -10.58 0.40 2.37
CA GLY A 143 -9.71 0.09 3.51
C GLY A 143 -10.15 -1.11 4.35
N ALA A 144 -10.04 -0.96 5.68
CA ALA A 144 -10.21 -1.96 6.75
C ALA A 144 -9.01 -2.87 7.05
N ASP A 145 -7.97 -2.86 6.20
CA ASP A 145 -6.66 -3.42 6.55
C ASP A 145 -5.85 -2.38 7.36
N ILE A 146 -4.61 -2.09 6.98
CA ILE A 146 -3.84 -0.99 7.58
C ILE A 146 -4.30 0.41 7.13
N LYS A 147 -5.18 0.49 6.12
CA LYS A 147 -5.73 1.75 5.60
C LYS A 147 -6.97 2.14 6.40
N ALA A 148 -7.09 3.43 6.70
CA ALA A 148 -8.27 4.00 7.34
C ALA A 148 -9.54 3.62 6.55
N ASN A 149 -10.61 3.31 7.29
CA ASN A 149 -11.92 3.08 6.72
C ASN A 149 -12.81 4.27 7.09
N GLU A 150 -12.86 5.25 6.20
CA GLU A 150 -13.56 6.51 6.46
C GLU A 150 -15.06 6.40 6.24
N ALA A 151 -15.55 5.36 5.55
CA ALA A 151 -16.98 5.10 5.33
C ALA A 151 -17.30 3.63 5.65
N PRO A 152 -17.26 3.22 6.94
CA PRO A 152 -17.41 1.83 7.36
C PRO A 152 -18.76 1.21 7.02
N GLU A 153 -19.78 2.03 6.80
CA GLU A 153 -21.11 1.64 6.34
C GLU A 153 -21.16 1.21 4.86
N VAL A 154 -20.14 1.55 4.06
CA VAL A 154 -20.08 1.23 2.63
C VAL A 154 -19.06 0.11 2.40
N ALA A 155 -19.55 -1.09 2.11
CA ALA A 155 -18.71 -2.22 1.76
C ALA A 155 -18.23 -2.13 0.30
N VAL A 156 -16.95 -1.82 0.09
CA VAL A 156 -16.30 -2.01 -1.21
C VAL A 156 -16.04 -3.49 -1.43
N ALA A 157 -16.94 -4.16 -2.14
CA ALA A 157 -16.93 -5.60 -2.35
C ALA A 157 -17.44 -5.97 -3.74
N CYS A 158 -16.98 -7.11 -4.26
CA CYS A 158 -17.38 -7.64 -5.57
C CYS A 158 -18.91 -7.83 -5.68
N SER A 159 -19.57 -8.12 -4.56
CA SER A 159 -21.03 -8.30 -4.48
C SER A 159 -21.84 -7.05 -4.75
N GLY A 160 -21.22 -5.87 -4.80
CA GLY A 160 -21.89 -4.64 -5.23
C GLY A 160 -22.24 -4.63 -6.72
N CYS A 161 -21.59 -5.47 -7.53
CA CYS A 161 -21.83 -5.58 -8.97
C CYS A 161 -22.08 -7.02 -9.44
N HIS A 162 -21.58 -8.02 -8.71
CA HIS A 162 -21.68 -9.43 -9.06
C HIS A 162 -22.63 -10.18 -8.13
N ALA A 163 -23.51 -10.99 -8.69
CA ALA A 163 -24.35 -11.90 -7.91
C ALA A 163 -23.50 -12.98 -7.21
N PRO A 164 -23.89 -13.46 -6.01
CA PRO A 164 -23.15 -14.51 -5.30
C PRO A 164 -22.99 -15.82 -6.10
N ASP A 165 -23.90 -16.11 -7.03
CA ASP A 165 -23.93 -17.29 -7.91
C ASP A 165 -23.47 -16.99 -9.35
N VAL A 166 -22.55 -16.03 -9.51
CA VAL A 166 -22.00 -15.59 -10.82
C VAL A 166 -21.38 -16.71 -11.67
N HIS A 167 -20.92 -17.80 -11.04
CA HIS A 167 -20.27 -18.92 -11.73
C HIS A 167 -21.25 -19.72 -12.61
N ARG A 168 -20.78 -20.20 -13.77
CA ARG A 168 -21.58 -20.97 -14.75
C ARG A 168 -20.83 -22.23 -15.16
N GLY A 169 -21.57 -23.22 -15.69
CA GLY A 169 -21.02 -24.50 -16.12
C GLY A 169 -21.06 -25.59 -15.03
N ALA A 170 -20.41 -26.72 -15.29
CA ALA A 170 -20.48 -27.92 -14.44
C ALA A 170 -20.04 -27.67 -12.98
N ASP A 171 -19.05 -26.80 -12.78
CA ASP A 171 -18.51 -26.50 -11.44
C ASP A 171 -19.23 -25.35 -10.72
N ALA A 172 -20.26 -24.74 -11.32
CA ALA A 172 -20.91 -23.53 -10.79
C ALA A 172 -21.36 -23.69 -9.33
N ALA A 173 -22.11 -24.76 -9.03
CA ALA A 173 -22.59 -25.03 -7.68
C ALA A 173 -21.43 -25.21 -6.68
N THR A 174 -20.33 -25.83 -7.11
CA THR A 174 -19.14 -26.02 -6.27
C THR A 174 -18.43 -24.70 -6.01
N LEU A 175 -18.22 -23.87 -7.03
CA LEU A 175 -17.58 -22.55 -6.88
C LEU A 175 -18.43 -21.59 -6.04
N THR A 176 -19.76 -21.62 -6.17
CA THR A 176 -20.67 -20.84 -5.31
C THR A 176 -20.52 -21.26 -3.84
N ARG A 177 -20.37 -22.55 -3.53
CA ARG A 177 -20.08 -23.00 -2.16
C ARG A 177 -18.72 -22.50 -1.67
N HIS A 178 -17.72 -22.38 -2.53
CA HIS A 178 -16.42 -21.82 -2.14
C HIS A 178 -16.53 -20.34 -1.76
N ALA A 179 -17.35 -19.55 -2.46
CA ALA A 179 -17.53 -18.13 -2.16
C ALA A 179 -18.11 -17.85 -0.76
N ALA A 180 -18.68 -18.87 -0.09
CA ALA A 180 -19.08 -18.77 1.31
C ALA A 180 -17.88 -18.67 2.27
N ARG A 181 -16.72 -19.25 1.92
CA ARG A 181 -15.52 -19.31 2.76
C ARG A 181 -14.30 -18.61 2.16
N LEU A 182 -14.24 -18.46 0.84
CA LEU A 182 -13.18 -17.76 0.11
C LEU A 182 -13.69 -16.39 -0.33
N ALA A 183 -12.86 -15.37 -0.15
CA ALA A 183 -13.07 -14.08 -0.80
C ALA A 183 -12.89 -14.23 -2.32
N CYS A 184 -13.62 -13.45 -3.12
CA CYS A 184 -13.51 -13.49 -4.58
C CYS A 184 -12.06 -13.21 -5.03
N GLN A 185 -11.39 -12.30 -4.32
CA GLN A 185 -9.99 -11.94 -4.50
C GLN A 185 -9.05 -13.16 -4.43
N THR A 186 -9.33 -14.14 -3.57
CA THR A 186 -8.48 -15.33 -3.38
C THR A 186 -8.31 -16.11 -4.68
N CYS A 187 -9.39 -16.26 -5.46
CA CYS A 187 -9.36 -16.96 -6.73
C CYS A 187 -9.02 -16.03 -7.91
N HIS A 188 -9.47 -14.78 -7.87
CA HIS A 188 -9.38 -13.86 -9.02
C HIS A 188 -8.16 -12.93 -9.02
N ILE A 189 -7.34 -12.93 -7.97
CA ILE A 189 -6.02 -12.26 -7.94
C ILE A 189 -4.95 -13.35 -7.75
N PRO A 190 -4.56 -14.06 -8.83
CA PRO A 190 -3.76 -15.28 -8.74
C PRO A 190 -2.30 -15.04 -8.34
N ALA A 191 -1.80 -13.81 -8.54
CA ALA A 191 -0.44 -13.43 -8.20
C ALA A 191 -0.35 -11.92 -7.91
N ILE A 192 0.67 -11.54 -7.15
CA ILE A 192 1.06 -10.15 -6.87
C ILE A 192 2.08 -9.71 -7.91
N ALA A 193 2.03 -8.44 -8.32
CA ALA A 193 2.87 -7.84 -9.34
C ALA A 193 2.82 -8.65 -10.64
N ARG A 194 1.61 -8.80 -11.19
CA ARG A 194 1.36 -9.53 -12.45
C ARG A 194 1.95 -8.82 -13.66
N ASP A 195 2.11 -7.51 -13.60
CA ASP A 195 2.87 -6.75 -14.59
C ASP A 195 4.39 -6.91 -14.31
N PRO A 196 5.14 -7.65 -15.14
CA PRO A 196 6.57 -7.86 -14.92
C PRO A 196 7.38 -6.57 -14.99
N LYS A 197 6.86 -5.50 -15.62
CA LYS A 197 7.51 -4.18 -15.67
C LYS A 197 7.54 -3.49 -14.32
N PHE A 198 6.65 -3.88 -13.41
CA PHE A 198 6.48 -3.26 -12.10
C PHE A 198 6.57 -4.32 -11.01
N PRO A 199 7.77 -4.79 -10.65
CA PRO A 199 7.95 -5.73 -9.55
C PRO A 199 7.55 -5.09 -8.21
N THR A 200 7.23 -5.94 -7.24
CA THR A 200 6.95 -5.54 -5.86
C THR A 200 8.15 -5.74 -4.97
N VAL A 201 8.29 -4.93 -3.91
CA VAL A 201 9.25 -5.17 -2.84
C VAL A 201 8.74 -6.29 -1.94
N VAL A 202 9.53 -7.36 -1.80
CA VAL A 202 9.26 -8.48 -0.87
C VAL A 202 10.11 -8.41 0.38
N ARG A 203 11.34 -7.87 0.27
CA ARG A 203 12.22 -7.56 1.40
C ARG A 203 12.79 -6.15 1.25
N ARG A 204 12.83 -5.38 2.33
CA ARG A 204 13.47 -4.06 2.39
C ARG A 204 14.38 -3.97 3.61
N ASP A 205 15.63 -3.59 3.40
CA ASP A 205 16.63 -3.47 4.46
C ASP A 205 17.10 -2.02 4.61
N TRP A 206 16.64 -1.37 5.68
CA TRP A 206 16.99 0.00 6.03
C TRP A 206 18.37 0.11 6.68
N THR A 207 18.99 -1.00 7.09
CA THR A 207 20.36 -1.00 7.61
C THR A 207 21.39 -0.95 6.48
N LYS A 208 20.96 -1.21 5.24
CA LYS A 208 21.81 -1.24 4.05
C LYS A 208 21.42 -0.14 3.06
N PRO A 209 22.06 1.04 3.13
CA PRO A 209 21.82 2.14 2.20
C PRO A 209 22.39 1.79 0.82
N VAL A 210 21.65 2.13 -0.23
CA VAL A 210 22.00 1.94 -1.64
C VAL A 210 21.85 3.27 -2.36
N LEU A 211 22.93 3.75 -2.99
CA LEU A 211 22.93 4.98 -3.75
C LEU A 211 22.16 4.82 -5.07
N ASN A 212 21.28 5.77 -5.37
CA ASN A 212 20.70 5.91 -6.71
C ASN A 212 21.52 6.90 -7.52
N GLU A 213 22.32 6.41 -8.45
CA GLU A 213 23.20 7.22 -9.31
C GLU A 213 22.48 8.31 -10.12
N LYS A 214 21.19 8.13 -10.42
CA LYS A 214 20.41 9.13 -11.15
C LYS A 214 20.09 10.33 -10.28
N THR A 215 19.74 10.10 -9.02
CA THR A 215 19.30 11.16 -8.11
C THR A 215 20.38 11.62 -7.14
N GLY A 216 21.46 10.86 -6.96
CA GLY A 216 22.47 11.08 -5.93
C GLY A 216 21.97 10.86 -4.50
N LEU A 217 20.81 10.20 -4.33
CA LEU A 217 20.18 9.94 -3.03
C LEU A 217 20.21 8.44 -2.70
N TYR A 218 20.33 8.14 -1.42
CA TYR A 218 20.28 6.80 -0.87
C TYR A 218 18.84 6.34 -0.62
N GLY A 219 18.58 5.07 -0.94
CA GLY A 219 17.40 4.34 -0.51
C GLY A 219 17.79 3.06 0.23
N PRO A 220 16.85 2.38 0.89
CA PRO A 220 17.14 1.07 1.48
C PRO A 220 17.37 0.04 0.39
N ALA A 221 18.17 -0.99 0.69
CA ALA A 221 18.30 -2.15 -0.17
C ALA A 221 16.93 -2.85 -0.31
N ASN A 222 16.54 -3.18 -1.54
CA ASN A 222 15.26 -3.84 -1.83
C ASN A 222 15.49 -5.15 -2.57
N GLN A 223 14.80 -6.19 -2.15
CA GLN A 223 14.59 -7.40 -2.95
C GLN A 223 13.24 -7.26 -3.67
N LEU A 224 13.30 -7.29 -5.00
CA LEU A 224 12.15 -7.15 -5.88
C LEU A 224 11.73 -8.51 -6.44
N ALA A 225 10.43 -8.71 -6.63
CA ALA A 225 9.89 -9.91 -7.27
C ALA A 225 8.59 -9.59 -8.03
N SER A 226 8.31 -10.38 -9.07
CA SER A 226 7.07 -10.34 -9.85
C SER A 226 6.39 -11.71 -9.83
N GLY A 227 5.08 -11.76 -10.06
CA GLY A 227 4.32 -13.01 -10.02
C GLY A 227 4.36 -13.69 -8.64
N VAL A 228 4.46 -12.92 -7.56
CA VAL A 228 4.61 -13.45 -6.20
C VAL A 228 3.29 -14.09 -5.77
N ARG A 229 3.37 -15.33 -5.27
CA ARG A 229 2.21 -16.04 -4.73
C ARG A 229 1.68 -15.32 -3.48
N PRO A 230 0.37 -15.01 -3.39
CA PRO A 230 -0.21 -14.45 -2.18
C PRO A 230 -0.11 -15.40 -0.99
N GLU A 231 -0.07 -14.81 0.20
CA GLU A 231 -0.37 -15.51 1.44
C GLU A 231 -1.88 -15.49 1.67
N TYR A 232 -2.45 -16.59 2.18
CA TYR A 232 -3.89 -16.70 2.38
C TYR A 232 -4.20 -16.79 3.86
N ARG A 233 -5.05 -15.90 4.36
CA ARG A 233 -5.41 -15.83 5.79
C ARG A 233 -6.90 -15.60 5.97
N TRP A 234 -7.45 -16.15 7.04
CA TRP A 234 -8.78 -15.78 7.52
C TRP A 234 -8.80 -14.29 7.86
N TRP A 235 -9.87 -13.62 7.44
CA TRP A 235 -10.07 -12.21 7.75
C TRP A 235 -11.55 -11.88 7.87
N ASN A 236 -11.92 -11.32 9.02
CA ASN A 236 -13.25 -10.80 9.34
C ASN A 236 -13.35 -9.28 9.21
N ARG A 237 -12.43 -8.68 8.41
CA ARG A 237 -12.33 -7.24 8.14
C ARG A 237 -11.83 -6.39 9.33
N LYS A 238 -11.28 -7.02 10.37
CA LYS A 238 -10.62 -6.34 11.49
C LYS A 238 -9.12 -6.69 11.55
N MET A 239 -8.33 -5.84 12.21
CA MET A 239 -6.89 -6.00 12.37
C MET A 239 -6.51 -5.92 13.86
N THR A 240 -5.46 -6.63 14.28
CA THR A 240 -4.82 -6.46 15.59
C THR A 240 -3.94 -5.20 15.64
N VAL A 241 -3.33 -4.93 16.80
CA VAL A 241 -2.20 -3.98 16.95
C VAL A 241 -1.04 -4.75 17.60
N PRO A 242 0.10 -4.97 16.93
CA PRO A 242 0.44 -4.60 15.54
C PRO A 242 -0.48 -5.27 14.49
N PRO A 243 -0.58 -4.72 13.27
CA PRO A 243 -1.62 -5.09 12.30
C PRO A 243 -1.42 -6.49 11.69
N GLU A 244 -2.21 -7.44 12.17
CA GLU A 244 -2.43 -8.76 11.57
C GLU A 244 -3.95 -8.95 11.34
N PRO A 245 -4.37 -9.68 10.28
CA PRO A 245 -5.78 -9.93 10.03
C PRO A 245 -6.40 -10.80 11.11
N LEU A 246 -7.53 -10.36 11.66
CA LEU A 246 -8.33 -11.10 12.62
C LEU A 246 -9.31 -12.04 11.92
N GLY A 247 -9.55 -13.20 12.53
CA GLY A 247 -10.51 -14.21 12.06
C GLY A 247 -9.87 -15.60 12.02
N ASP A 248 -10.71 -16.62 12.05
CA ASP A 248 -10.30 -18.02 11.95
C ASP A 248 -11.37 -18.86 11.24
N ARG A 249 -11.18 -20.19 11.22
CA ARG A 249 -12.10 -21.13 10.55
C ARG A 249 -13.48 -21.20 11.21
N ALA A 250 -13.58 -20.95 12.51
CA ALA A 250 -14.82 -21.00 13.28
C ALA A 250 -15.58 -19.67 13.22
N ASP A 251 -14.90 -18.56 12.95
CA ASP A 251 -15.50 -17.24 12.77
C ASP A 251 -16.42 -17.22 11.52
N PRO A 252 -17.75 -17.09 11.69
CA PRO A 252 -18.69 -17.09 10.57
C PRO A 252 -18.61 -15.82 9.71
N ALA A 253 -18.01 -14.74 10.23
CA ALA A 253 -17.78 -13.50 9.48
C ALA A 253 -16.46 -13.54 8.68
N ALA A 254 -15.57 -14.50 8.97
CA ALA A 254 -14.28 -14.60 8.31
C ALA A 254 -14.38 -15.33 6.97
N LYS A 255 -13.65 -14.82 5.99
CA LYS A 255 -13.31 -15.54 4.75
C LYS A 255 -11.80 -15.58 4.59
N ILE A 256 -11.31 -16.51 3.77
CA ILE A 256 -9.91 -16.54 3.38
C ILE A 256 -9.67 -15.47 2.31
N TYR A 257 -8.80 -14.51 2.61
CA TYR A 257 -8.36 -13.44 1.71
C TYR A 257 -6.90 -13.62 1.29
N PRO A 258 -6.51 -13.09 0.12
CA PRO A 258 -5.12 -13.03 -0.30
C PRO A 258 -4.43 -11.77 0.26
N TRP A 259 -3.19 -11.95 0.67
CA TRP A 259 -2.35 -10.92 1.27
C TRP A 259 -0.97 -10.90 0.63
N LYS A 260 -0.40 -9.71 0.52
CA LYS A 260 1.04 -9.55 0.31
C LYS A 260 1.71 -9.38 1.66
N ARG A 261 2.68 -10.24 1.97
CA ARG A 261 3.67 -10.00 3.02
C ARG A 261 4.86 -9.23 2.45
N ALA A 262 5.34 -8.25 3.20
CA ALA A 262 6.64 -7.64 2.99
C ALA A 262 7.43 -7.71 4.29
N THR A 263 8.68 -8.16 4.20
CA THR A 263 9.61 -8.22 5.34
C THR A 263 10.51 -6.99 5.32
N TYR A 264 10.68 -6.37 6.47
CA TYR A 264 11.51 -5.19 6.65
C TYR A 264 12.60 -5.49 7.67
N THR A 265 13.85 -5.22 7.33
CA THR A 265 14.91 -5.07 8.32
C THR A 265 14.98 -3.59 8.65
N VAL A 266 14.37 -3.20 9.76
CA VAL A 266 14.36 -1.81 10.25
C VAL A 266 15.57 -1.55 11.13
N VAL A 267 15.91 -0.26 11.28
CA VAL A 267 16.96 0.16 12.22
C VAL A 267 16.38 0.09 13.64
N GLY A 268 16.96 -0.74 14.49
CA GLY A 268 16.58 -0.87 15.89
C GLY A 268 17.74 -0.58 16.84
N ASP A 269 17.42 -0.34 18.10
CA ASP A 269 18.41 -0.12 19.16
C ASP A 269 19.12 -1.45 19.47
N ALA A 270 20.44 -1.46 19.39
CA ALA A 270 21.25 -2.64 19.64
C ALA A 270 21.00 -3.25 21.03
N ARG A 271 20.81 -2.39 22.04
CA ARG A 271 20.61 -2.78 23.44
C ARG A 271 19.24 -3.37 23.70
N THR A 272 18.17 -2.76 23.18
CA THR A 272 16.79 -3.17 23.49
C THR A 272 16.17 -4.09 22.44
N GLY A 273 16.69 -4.09 21.21
CA GLY A 273 16.08 -4.77 20.07
C GLY A 273 14.79 -4.14 19.58
N LYS A 274 14.42 -2.94 20.05
CA LYS A 274 13.23 -2.23 19.59
C LYS A 274 13.54 -1.36 18.38
N PRO A 275 12.60 -1.20 17.43
CA PRO A 275 12.74 -0.25 16.33
C PRO A 275 13.01 1.19 16.81
N VAL A 276 13.82 1.92 16.06
CA VAL A 276 14.16 3.33 16.32
C VAL A 276 13.64 4.19 15.17
N PHE A 277 13.01 5.32 15.51
CA PHE A 277 12.61 6.29 14.48
C PHE A 277 13.87 6.85 13.78
N ILE A 278 13.86 6.84 12.45
CA ILE A 278 14.95 7.39 11.64
C ILE A 278 14.55 8.68 10.92
N LYS A 279 15.45 9.65 10.85
CA LYS A 279 15.29 10.85 10.01
C LYS A 279 15.49 10.49 8.53
N ALA A 280 14.41 10.14 7.84
CA ALA A 280 14.45 9.61 6.47
C ALA A 280 15.20 10.51 5.44
N GLY A 281 15.13 11.84 5.55
CA GLY A 281 15.91 12.69 4.63
C GLY A 281 17.40 12.73 4.93
N LEU A 282 17.80 12.60 6.20
CA LEU A 282 19.22 12.45 6.55
C LEU A 282 19.74 11.12 6.00
N TYR A 283 18.96 10.05 6.15
CA TYR A 283 19.25 8.75 5.54
C TYR A 283 19.42 8.90 4.02
N ALA A 284 18.47 9.55 3.36
CA ALA A 284 18.50 9.71 1.90
C ALA A 284 19.67 10.54 1.39
N VAL A 285 20.15 11.53 2.14
CA VAL A 285 21.28 12.36 1.74
C VAL A 285 22.62 11.69 2.07
N LYS A 286 22.76 11.15 3.29
CA LYS A 286 24.06 10.67 3.79
C LYS A 286 24.31 9.18 3.60
N GLY A 287 23.26 8.37 3.44
CA GLY A 287 23.38 6.92 3.45
C GLY A 287 23.91 6.40 4.79
N ASP A 288 23.52 7.02 5.91
CA ASP A 288 24.00 6.63 7.25
C ASP A 288 22.81 6.26 8.17
N PRO A 289 22.56 4.95 8.38
CA PRO A 289 21.49 4.47 9.25
C PRO A 289 21.64 4.92 10.71
N LEU A 290 22.87 5.00 11.24
CA LEU A 290 23.11 5.38 12.64
C LEU A 290 22.87 6.87 12.84
N ALA A 291 23.41 7.72 11.96
CA ALA A 291 23.14 9.16 12.04
C ALA A 291 21.63 9.45 11.88
N ALA A 292 20.95 8.73 10.98
CA ALA A 292 19.52 8.87 10.80
C ALA A 292 18.73 8.45 12.04
N ALA A 293 19.13 7.35 12.70
CA ALA A 293 18.54 6.89 13.96
C ALA A 293 18.79 7.88 15.11
N ARG A 294 20.02 8.41 15.27
CA ARG A 294 20.31 9.44 16.28
C ARG A 294 19.39 10.64 16.12
N LYS A 295 19.28 11.17 14.90
CA LYS A 295 18.45 12.35 14.65
C LYS A 295 16.95 12.06 14.78
N GLY A 296 16.49 10.91 14.33
CA GLY A 296 15.09 10.51 14.48
C GLY A 296 14.70 10.28 15.94
N ALA A 297 15.57 9.65 16.74
CA ALA A 297 15.38 9.49 18.18
C ALA A 297 15.33 10.83 18.90
N GLU A 298 16.26 11.75 18.61
CA GLU A 298 16.27 13.12 19.14
C GLU A 298 14.97 13.87 18.82
N ASP A 299 14.58 13.92 17.54
CA ASP A 299 13.38 14.63 17.09
C ASP A 299 12.11 14.08 17.75
N THR A 300 12.06 12.77 18.00
CA THR A 300 10.92 12.09 18.61
C THR A 300 10.97 11.98 20.13
N LYS A 301 12.07 12.40 20.76
CA LYS A 301 12.36 12.17 22.18
C LYS A 301 12.29 10.69 22.56
N GLN A 302 12.64 9.80 21.63
CA GLN A 302 12.75 8.36 21.90
C GLN A 302 14.09 8.09 22.61
N GLU A 303 14.05 7.32 23.70
CA GLU A 303 15.28 6.81 24.32
C GLU A 303 16.04 5.89 23.35
N PHE A 304 17.33 6.15 23.16
CA PHE A 304 18.17 5.41 22.23
C PHE A 304 19.56 5.21 22.81
N SER A 305 20.07 3.98 22.81
CA SER A 305 21.40 3.65 23.36
C SER A 305 22.58 4.28 22.62
N GLY A 306 22.36 4.77 21.40
CA GLY A 306 23.43 5.25 20.53
C GLY A 306 24.07 4.17 19.66
N ALA A 307 23.60 2.92 19.72
CA ALA A 307 24.04 1.82 18.86
C ALA A 307 22.85 1.18 18.14
N VAL A 308 23.02 0.85 16.85
CA VAL A 308 21.97 0.26 16.01
C VAL A 308 22.23 -1.20 15.68
N LYS A 309 21.16 -1.96 15.47
CA LYS A 309 21.17 -3.27 14.81
C LYS A 309 19.96 -3.42 13.89
N GLY A 310 20.00 -4.40 12.99
CA GLY A 310 18.82 -4.79 12.23
C GLY A 310 17.79 -5.48 13.11
N VAL A 311 16.53 -5.08 12.99
CA VAL A 311 15.37 -5.76 13.59
C VAL A 311 14.43 -6.15 12.47
N GLU A 312 14.03 -7.42 12.42
CA GLU A 312 13.11 -7.89 11.40
C GLU A 312 11.66 -7.66 11.83
N GLU A 313 10.89 -7.04 10.94
CA GLU A 313 9.45 -6.85 11.06
C GLU A 313 8.77 -7.31 9.76
N SER A 314 7.47 -7.58 9.82
CA SER A 314 6.71 -7.84 8.61
C SER A 314 5.40 -7.08 8.62
N MET A 315 4.88 -6.81 7.43
CA MET A 315 3.60 -6.14 7.24
C MET A 315 2.80 -6.84 6.18
N LEU A 316 1.50 -6.98 6.43
CA LEU A 316 0.53 -7.55 5.50
C LEU A 316 -0.29 -6.45 4.84
N PHE A 317 -0.46 -6.57 3.52
CA PHE A 317 -1.32 -5.70 2.72
C PHE A 317 -2.37 -6.55 2.00
N SER A 318 -3.65 -6.19 2.17
CA SER A 318 -4.74 -6.90 1.48
C SER A 318 -4.69 -6.65 -0.03
N LEU A 319 -4.97 -7.68 -0.83
CA LEU A 319 -5.01 -7.56 -2.29
C LEU A 319 -6.44 -7.36 -2.77
N ASN A 320 -6.69 -6.29 -3.54
CA ASN A 320 -8.05 -5.92 -3.99
C ASN A 320 -8.10 -5.45 -5.46
N HIS A 321 -6.98 -5.46 -6.17
CA HIS A 321 -6.82 -4.95 -7.54
C HIS A 321 -5.96 -5.93 -8.35
N GLN A 322 -5.72 -5.63 -9.63
CA GLN A 322 -5.14 -6.54 -10.62
C GLN A 322 -5.97 -7.83 -10.77
N VAL A 323 -7.29 -7.68 -10.71
CA VAL A 323 -8.23 -8.79 -10.90
C VAL A 323 -8.00 -9.37 -12.30
N ALA A 324 -7.69 -10.66 -12.35
CA ALA A 324 -7.32 -11.35 -13.58
C ALA A 324 -8.56 -11.72 -14.41
N PRO A 325 -8.40 -11.90 -15.74
CA PRO A 325 -9.41 -12.53 -16.56
C PRO A 325 -9.83 -13.89 -15.99
N LYS A 326 -11.11 -14.26 -16.15
CA LYS A 326 -11.65 -15.53 -15.61
C LYS A 326 -10.83 -16.77 -15.96
N ALA A 327 -10.21 -16.79 -17.15
CA ALA A 327 -9.36 -17.88 -17.63
C ALA A 327 -8.04 -18.04 -16.86
N GLN A 328 -7.66 -17.04 -16.06
CA GLN A 328 -6.46 -17.03 -15.22
C GLN A 328 -6.79 -17.10 -13.72
N ALA A 329 -8.06 -17.26 -13.37
CA ALA A 329 -8.46 -17.49 -11.98
C ALA A 329 -7.86 -18.83 -11.50
N LEU A 330 -7.59 -18.93 -10.19
CA LEU A 330 -7.06 -20.16 -9.61
C LEU A 330 -8.01 -21.34 -9.84
N ALA A 331 -7.50 -22.39 -10.47
CA ALA A 331 -8.22 -23.64 -10.67
C ALA A 331 -8.18 -24.52 -9.41
N CYS A 332 -8.92 -25.63 -9.42
CA CYS A 332 -9.04 -26.51 -8.25
C CYS A 332 -7.68 -27.02 -7.77
N ASP A 333 -6.83 -27.47 -8.68
CA ASP A 333 -5.49 -28.02 -8.42
C ASP A 333 -4.50 -26.97 -7.91
N ALA A 334 -4.73 -25.68 -8.20
CA ALA A 334 -3.94 -24.61 -7.61
C ALA A 334 -4.01 -24.65 -6.08
N CYS A 335 -5.15 -25.03 -5.49
CA CYS A 335 -5.34 -25.14 -4.04
C CYS A 335 -5.31 -26.59 -3.53
N HIS A 336 -5.96 -27.52 -4.23
CA HIS A 336 -6.22 -28.89 -3.79
C HIS A 336 -5.08 -29.84 -4.17
N ARG A 337 -3.87 -29.55 -3.71
CA ARG A 337 -2.70 -30.41 -3.86
C ARG A 337 -1.70 -30.19 -2.73
N ALA A 338 -0.80 -31.15 -2.53
CA ALA A 338 0.35 -30.94 -1.65
C ALA A 338 1.17 -29.71 -2.12
N GLY A 339 1.41 -28.76 -1.21
CA GLY A 339 2.07 -27.49 -1.54
C GLY A 339 1.23 -26.52 -2.39
N GLY A 340 -0.07 -26.78 -2.56
CA GLY A 340 -1.01 -25.89 -3.23
C GLY A 340 -1.16 -24.54 -2.50
N ALA A 341 -1.85 -23.60 -3.15
CA ALA A 341 -2.07 -22.20 -2.75
C ALA A 341 -2.49 -22.04 -1.28
N LEU A 342 -3.41 -22.89 -0.82
CA LEU A 342 -3.91 -22.87 0.55
C LEU A 342 -3.11 -23.86 1.42
N ASP A 343 -2.42 -23.33 2.41
CA ASP A 343 -1.90 -24.13 3.51
C ASP A 343 -3.05 -24.43 4.48
N PHE A 344 -3.74 -25.55 4.26
CA PHE A 344 -4.92 -25.92 5.05
C PHE A 344 -4.59 -26.15 6.53
N GLU A 345 -3.39 -26.64 6.84
CA GLU A 345 -2.96 -26.84 8.23
C GLU A 345 -2.79 -25.50 8.93
N ALA A 346 -2.06 -24.55 8.33
CA ALA A 346 -1.91 -23.19 8.85
C ALA A 346 -3.26 -22.44 8.92
N LEU A 347 -4.23 -22.80 8.09
CA LEU A 347 -5.60 -22.27 8.11
C LEU A 347 -6.52 -22.95 9.15
N GLY A 348 -5.99 -23.88 9.95
CA GLY A 348 -6.70 -24.52 11.06
C GLY A 348 -7.63 -25.67 10.64
N TYR A 349 -7.40 -26.31 9.50
CA TYR A 349 -8.11 -27.54 9.13
C TYR A 349 -7.50 -28.75 9.85
N PRO A 350 -8.31 -29.71 10.32
CA PRO A 350 -7.81 -30.91 10.99
C PRO A 350 -7.06 -31.81 10.00
N PRO A 351 -6.07 -32.60 10.46
CA PRO A 351 -5.20 -33.40 9.59
C PRO A 351 -5.95 -34.29 8.58
N GLU A 352 -7.00 -34.97 9.02
CA GLU A 352 -7.84 -35.82 8.15
C GLU A 352 -8.47 -35.02 6.99
N ARG A 353 -8.87 -33.79 7.28
CA ARG A 353 -9.44 -32.90 6.26
C ARG A 353 -8.37 -32.34 5.34
N VAL A 354 -7.17 -32.02 5.86
CA VAL A 354 -6.03 -31.62 5.03
C VAL A 354 -5.69 -32.73 4.03
N LYS A 355 -5.57 -33.98 4.50
CA LYS A 355 -5.33 -35.16 3.65
C LYS A 355 -6.40 -35.30 2.57
N ALA A 356 -7.68 -35.20 2.93
CA ALA A 356 -8.78 -35.28 1.97
C ALA A 356 -8.78 -34.12 0.95
N LEU A 357 -8.41 -32.91 1.37
CA LEU A 357 -8.40 -31.72 0.51
C LEU A 357 -7.21 -31.67 -0.45
N THR A 358 -6.14 -32.39 -0.16
CA THR A 358 -4.88 -32.38 -0.92
C THR A 358 -4.59 -33.69 -1.65
N ALA A 359 -5.41 -34.72 -1.41
CA ALA A 359 -5.36 -35.95 -2.17
C ALA A 359 -5.60 -35.69 -3.67
N PRO A 360 -4.87 -36.35 -4.58
CA PRO A 360 -5.13 -36.26 -6.01
C PRO A 360 -6.59 -36.59 -6.29
N ARG A 361 -7.29 -35.69 -7.00
CA ARG A 361 -8.63 -35.99 -7.50
C ARG A 361 -8.50 -37.11 -8.53
N ARG A 362 -9.22 -38.21 -8.32
CA ARG A 362 -9.36 -39.30 -9.30
C ARG A 362 -10.25 -38.88 -10.45
#